data_AF-A0AA38XAY7-F1
#
_entry.id   AF-A0AA38XAY7-F1
#
_cell.length_a   1.000
_cell.length_b   1.000
_cell.length_c   1.000
_cell.angle_alpha   90.00
_cell.angle_beta   90.00
_cell.angle_gamma   90.00
#
_symmetry.space_group_name_H-M   'P 1'
#
loop_
_entity.id
_entity.type
_entity.pdbx_description
1 polymer ?
#
loop_
_entity_poly.entity_id
_entity_poly.type
_entity_poly.pdbx_seq_one_letter_code
_entity_poly.pdbx_strand_id
1 'polypeptide(L)'
;MDTYGHDGYRDDPLSTLTPTVRFQRKLGETQSEAILQIDRDALSKAPEERNILLAPTINACLSKLASLSVECSSMLDQMLLLAAQLQVSACHLIAPSPVVGDVNLVNLYADACTMIELAQQLDQEQDICEYGSTNTNMTWNLAACIILRVGKSHVRNSLDVRRGQKCYFITINLNKKQSVRSDDIASRATMILSQLWTSKVVIKQPDDTPDSLWLRCRNRLGWSVVFDCFWLWRQEFGGQPNPYDAIEDEKTSSRASSAVLTSPGNDCMMGIGWTPDTVFQDFQWPVFDEFLYDGWAGGSGTNPTLT
;
A
#
# COMPACT_ATOMS: atom_id res chain seq x y z
N MET A 1 -38.70 37.09 18.56
CA MET A 1 -37.97 36.38 19.63
C MET A 1 -37.01 35.46 18.93
N ASP A 2 -35.82 35.98 18.65
CA ASP A 2 -34.81 35.32 17.82
C ASP A 2 -34.07 34.30 18.70
N THR A 3 -34.09 33.03 18.28
CA THR A 3 -33.63 31.88 19.08
C THR A 3 -32.24 31.40 18.69
N TYR A 4 -31.58 32.08 17.74
CA TYR A 4 -30.21 31.77 17.32
C TYR A 4 -29.21 32.74 17.96
N GLY A 5 -29.04 32.62 19.28
CA GLY A 5 -27.92 33.23 19.98
C GLY A 5 -26.62 32.52 19.60
N HIS A 6 -25.76 33.19 18.84
CA HIS A 6 -24.42 32.71 18.46
C HIS A 6 -23.39 32.75 19.61
N ASP A 7 -23.80 33.02 20.84
CA ASP A 7 -22.90 33.26 21.99
C ASP A 7 -22.45 31.98 22.75
N GLY A 8 -22.69 30.78 22.21
CA GLY A 8 -22.52 29.50 22.92
C GLY A 8 -21.28 28.66 22.61
N TYR A 9 -20.57 28.87 21.49
CA TYR A 9 -19.39 28.07 21.14
C TYR A 9 -18.09 28.82 21.49
N ARG A 10 -17.78 28.97 22.79
CA ARG A 10 -16.46 29.49 23.24
C ARG A 10 -15.44 28.40 23.55
N ASP A 11 -15.89 27.14 23.66
CA ASP A 11 -15.01 26.01 23.89
C ASP A 11 -14.74 25.27 22.57
N ASP A 12 -13.47 25.00 22.28
CA ASP A 12 -13.07 24.16 21.16
C ASP A 12 -13.80 22.82 21.30
N PRO A 13 -14.70 22.43 20.36
CA PRO A 13 -15.48 21.20 20.47
C PRO A 13 -14.59 19.95 20.53
N LEU A 14 -13.32 20.07 20.15
CA LEU A 14 -12.31 19.01 20.15
C LEU A 14 -11.55 18.90 21.47
N SER A 15 -11.70 19.88 22.38
CA SER A 15 -11.05 19.88 23.70
C SER A 15 -11.49 18.70 24.57
N THR A 16 -12.65 18.11 24.28
CA THR A 16 -13.21 16.94 24.96
C THR A 16 -12.60 15.61 24.51
N LEU A 17 -11.88 15.60 23.38
CA LEU A 17 -11.28 14.38 22.83
C LEU A 17 -10.01 13.98 23.62
N THR A 18 -9.81 12.67 23.75
CA THR A 18 -8.60 12.14 24.37
C THR A 18 -7.34 12.59 23.60
N PRO A 19 -6.18 12.73 24.27
CA PRO A 19 -4.92 13.10 23.61
C PRO A 19 -4.61 12.24 22.39
N THR A 20 -4.80 10.91 22.50
CA THR A 20 -4.64 9.94 21.41
C THR A 20 -5.51 10.26 20.20
N VAL A 21 -6.81 10.54 20.38
CA VAL A 21 -7.71 10.84 19.25
C VAL A 21 -7.33 12.16 18.59
N ARG A 22 -6.95 13.18 19.37
CA ARG A 22 -6.46 14.45 18.83
C ARG A 22 -5.19 14.27 18.01
N PHE A 23 -4.24 13.49 18.53
CA PHE A 23 -3.03 13.12 17.82
C PHE A 23 -3.33 12.39 16.50
N GLN A 24 -4.14 11.33 16.55
CA GLN A 24 -4.48 10.53 15.36
C GLN A 24 -5.15 11.37 14.27
N ARG A 25 -6.04 12.29 14.66
CA ARG A 25 -6.65 13.23 13.72
C ARG A 25 -5.60 14.13 13.07
N LYS A 26 -4.76 14.78 13.88
CA LYS A 26 -3.70 15.67 13.38
C LYS A 26 -2.72 14.94 12.47
N LEU A 27 -2.37 13.70 12.82
CA LEU A 27 -1.55 12.82 11.99
C LEU A 27 -2.22 12.54 10.64
N GLY A 28 -3.50 12.18 10.63
CA GLY A 28 -4.27 11.93 9.41
C GLY A 28 -4.38 13.16 8.51
N GLU A 29 -4.63 14.34 9.09
CA GLU A 29 -4.63 15.63 8.38
C GLU A 29 -3.25 15.90 7.76
N THR A 30 -2.18 15.81 8.54
CA THR A 30 -0.80 16.05 8.09
C THR A 30 -0.37 15.05 7.01
N GLN A 31 -0.75 13.78 7.14
CA GLN A 31 -0.45 12.75 6.15
C GLN A 31 -1.20 12.99 4.85
N SER A 32 -2.47 13.41 4.91
CA SER A 32 -3.27 13.73 3.72
C SER A 32 -2.70 14.94 2.99
N GLU A 33 -2.29 15.99 3.72
CA GLU A 33 -1.60 17.14 3.16
C GLU A 33 -0.26 16.76 2.51
N ALA A 34 0.51 15.88 3.14
CA ALA A 34 1.76 15.37 2.57
C ALA A 34 1.54 14.64 1.25
N ILE A 35 0.51 13.79 1.17
CA ILE A 35 0.14 13.07 -0.05
C ILE A 35 -0.22 14.04 -1.18
N LEU A 36 -1.10 15.02 -0.90
CA LEU A 36 -1.51 16.03 -1.87
C LEU A 36 -0.32 16.89 -2.32
N GLN A 37 0.60 17.20 -1.40
CA GLN A 37 1.81 17.96 -1.70
C GLN A 37 2.74 17.16 -2.64
N ILE A 38 2.98 15.87 -2.36
CA ILE A 38 3.79 14.99 -3.22
C ILE A 38 3.20 14.89 -4.62
N ASP A 39 1.87 14.73 -4.72
CA ASP A 39 1.20 14.65 -6.01
C ASP A 39 1.37 15.95 -6.82
N ARG A 40 0.98 17.08 -6.22
CA ARG A 40 0.97 18.39 -6.87
C ARG A 40 2.37 18.87 -7.26
N ASP A 41 3.34 18.72 -6.36
CA ASP A 41 4.66 19.33 -6.50
C ASP A 41 5.64 18.41 -7.26
N ALA A 42 5.41 17.10 -7.30
CA ALA A 42 6.28 16.14 -7.97
C ALA A 42 5.56 15.19 -8.95
N LEU A 43 4.60 14.37 -8.51
CA LEU A 43 4.09 13.26 -9.34
C LEU A 43 3.31 13.73 -10.58
N SER A 44 2.62 14.87 -10.48
CA SER A 44 1.92 15.52 -11.59
C SER A 44 2.84 16.21 -12.60
N LYS A 45 4.16 16.26 -12.35
CA LYS A 45 5.14 16.88 -13.25
C LYS A 45 5.63 15.91 -14.32
N ALA A 46 6.22 16.47 -15.38
CA ALA A 46 6.87 15.68 -16.42
C ALA A 46 7.98 14.79 -15.81
N PRO A 47 8.33 13.63 -16.40
CA PRO A 47 9.26 12.67 -15.81
C PRO A 47 10.60 13.26 -15.35
N GLU A 48 11.20 14.17 -16.12
CA GLU A 48 12.50 14.77 -15.77
C GLU A 48 12.40 15.71 -14.55
N GLU A 49 11.36 16.55 -14.51
CA GLU A 49 11.11 17.42 -13.36
C GLU A 49 10.73 16.60 -12.12
N ARG A 50 9.87 15.59 -12.28
CA ARG A 50 9.45 14.69 -11.20
C ARG A 50 10.65 14.02 -10.55
N ASN A 51 11.58 13.49 -11.35
CA ASN A 51 12.76 12.80 -10.84
C ASN A 51 13.66 13.71 -9.98
N ILE A 52 13.68 15.02 -10.27
CA ILE A 52 14.42 16.02 -9.50
C ILE A 52 13.65 16.44 -8.25
N LEU A 53 12.33 16.65 -8.36
CA LEU A 53 11.48 17.25 -7.32
C LEU A 53 10.94 16.26 -6.30
N LEU A 54 10.88 14.97 -6.62
CA LEU A 54 10.23 13.96 -5.78
C LEU A 54 10.93 13.79 -4.43
N ALA A 55 12.24 13.55 -4.44
CA ALA A 55 13.00 13.35 -3.22
C ALA A 55 12.95 14.55 -2.24
N PRO A 56 13.22 15.81 -2.67
CA PRO A 56 13.13 16.95 -1.77
C PRO A 56 11.71 17.18 -1.24
N THR A 57 10.67 16.96 -2.07
CA THR A 57 9.27 17.07 -1.64
C THR A 57 8.92 16.03 -0.57
N ILE A 58 9.32 14.77 -0.76
CA ILE A 58 9.13 13.70 0.24
C ILE A 58 9.84 14.05 1.56
N ASN A 59 11.11 14.48 1.49
CA ASN A 59 11.88 14.82 2.69
C ASN A 59 11.25 15.99 3.48
N ALA A 60 10.71 16.99 2.79
CA ALA A 60 9.97 18.08 3.42
C ALA A 60 8.71 17.58 4.14
N CYS A 61 7.97 16.65 3.52
CA CYS A 61 6.79 16.02 4.13
C CYS A 61 7.15 15.15 5.33
N LEU A 62 8.22 14.36 5.23
CA LEU A 62 8.73 13.53 6.34
C LEU A 62 9.14 14.39 7.53
N SER A 63 9.75 15.56 7.29
CA SER A 63 10.14 16.50 8.34
C SER A 63 8.91 17.04 9.10
N LYS A 64 7.82 17.35 8.38
CA LYS A 64 6.55 17.76 9.00
C LYS A 64 5.95 16.64 9.85
N LEU A 65 5.89 15.41 9.32
CA LEU A 65 5.40 14.26 10.09
C LEU A 65 6.26 14.01 11.34
N ALA A 66 7.60 14.02 11.21
CA ALA A 66 8.52 13.79 12.31
C ALA A 66 8.33 14.79 13.47
N SER A 67 7.89 16.02 13.17
CA SER A 67 7.60 17.02 14.21
C SER A 67 6.46 16.61 15.16
N LEU A 68 5.56 15.72 14.73
CA LEU A 68 4.46 15.19 15.56
C LEU A 68 4.90 14.17 16.61
N SER A 69 6.15 13.70 16.55
CA SER A 69 6.68 12.72 17.52
C SER A 69 6.58 13.18 18.98
N VAL A 70 6.67 14.50 19.22
CA VAL A 70 6.55 15.10 20.57
C VAL A 70 5.14 15.02 21.15
N GLU A 71 4.13 14.78 20.31
CA GLU A 71 2.72 14.65 20.69
C GLU A 71 2.30 13.18 20.85
N CYS A 72 3.18 12.22 20.54
CA CYS A 72 2.89 10.80 20.71
C CYS A 72 2.77 10.44 22.20
N SER A 73 1.59 10.01 22.61
CA SER A 73 1.29 9.68 24.02
C SER A 73 1.37 8.19 24.35
N SER A 74 1.34 7.34 23.32
CA SER A 74 1.29 5.89 23.43
C SER A 74 2.19 5.20 22.41
N MET A 75 2.47 3.92 22.64
CA MET A 75 3.18 3.08 21.67
C MET A 75 2.39 2.91 20.37
N LEU A 76 1.05 2.94 20.44
CA LEU A 76 0.18 2.95 19.28
C LEU A 76 0.35 4.23 18.46
N ASP A 77 0.42 5.39 19.11
CA ASP A 77 0.66 6.69 18.42
C ASP A 77 2.00 6.68 17.68
N GLN A 78 3.05 6.15 18.32
CA GLN A 78 4.37 5.99 17.71
C GLN A 78 4.30 5.08 16.48
N MET A 79 3.57 3.97 16.56
CA MET A 79 3.38 3.06 15.43
C MET A 79 2.61 3.73 14.29
N LEU A 80 1.54 4.46 14.59
CA LEU A 80 0.77 5.18 13.57
C LEU A 80 1.60 6.28 12.90
N LEU A 81 2.42 7.01 13.66
CA LEU A 81 3.33 8.00 13.10
C LEU A 81 4.34 7.35 12.15
N LEU A 82 4.97 6.26 12.61
CA LEU A 82 5.94 5.53 11.80
C LEU A 82 5.29 4.92 10.55
N ALA A 83 4.04 4.46 10.65
CA ALA A 83 3.25 4.00 9.51
C ALA A 83 3.07 5.11 8.46
N ALA A 84 2.69 6.31 8.88
CA ALA A 84 2.51 7.46 7.99
C ALA A 84 3.83 7.88 7.32
N GLN A 85 4.92 7.92 8.10
CA GLN A 85 6.26 8.20 7.58
C GLN A 85 6.71 7.14 6.58
N LEU A 86 6.48 5.86 6.87
CA LEU A 86 6.85 4.77 5.98
C LEU A 86 6.08 4.82 4.67
N GLN A 87 4.78 5.12 4.72
CA GLN A 87 3.95 5.31 3.51
C GLN A 87 4.44 6.48 2.65
N VAL A 88 4.81 7.61 3.27
CA VAL A 88 5.35 8.76 2.54
C VAL A 88 6.75 8.48 1.99
N SER A 89 7.62 7.84 2.77
CA SER A 89 8.98 7.47 2.36
C SER A 89 8.97 6.45 1.22
N ALA A 90 8.02 5.51 1.22
CA ALA A 90 7.86 4.52 0.16
C ALA A 90 7.57 5.15 -1.21
N CYS A 91 7.08 6.39 -1.28
CA CYS A 91 6.93 7.12 -2.55
C CYS A 91 8.26 7.33 -3.28
N HIS A 92 9.42 7.23 -2.60
CA HIS A 92 10.72 7.24 -3.27
C HIS A 92 10.84 6.14 -4.34
N LEU A 93 10.18 4.99 -4.13
CA LEU A 93 10.22 3.84 -5.05
C LEU A 93 9.43 4.06 -6.35
N ILE A 94 8.69 5.17 -6.47
CA ILE A 94 8.00 5.55 -7.71
C ILE A 94 8.99 6.06 -8.77
N ALA A 95 10.08 6.69 -8.33
CA ALA A 95 11.15 7.11 -9.20
C ALA A 95 11.89 5.89 -9.78
N PRO A 96 12.51 6.03 -10.97
CA PRO A 96 13.40 5.00 -11.49
C PRO A 96 14.51 4.64 -10.48
N SER A 97 14.85 3.35 -10.37
CA SER A 97 15.85 2.81 -9.43
C SER A 97 17.16 3.63 -9.36
N PRO A 98 17.78 4.05 -10.49
CA PRO A 98 19.03 4.83 -10.45
C PRO A 98 18.90 6.24 -9.86
N VAL A 99 17.68 6.79 -9.79
CA VAL A 99 17.40 8.14 -9.28
C VAL A 99 17.21 8.11 -7.76
N VAL A 100 16.84 6.96 -7.20
CA VAL A 100 16.59 6.85 -5.75
C VAL A 100 17.92 6.83 -5.01
N GLY A 101 18.16 7.86 -4.19
CA GLY A 101 19.38 7.96 -3.40
C GLY A 101 19.54 6.81 -2.40
N ASP A 102 20.74 6.24 -2.33
CA ASP A 102 21.07 5.09 -1.48
C ASP A 102 20.72 5.31 0.00
N VAL A 103 20.96 6.53 0.51
CA VAL A 103 20.61 6.91 1.89
C VAL A 103 19.11 6.77 2.16
N ASN A 104 18.27 7.15 1.20
CA ASN A 104 16.82 7.03 1.33
C ASN A 104 16.41 5.55 1.36
N LEU A 105 17.04 4.69 0.57
CA LEU A 105 16.77 3.25 0.56
C LEU A 105 17.20 2.59 1.88
N VAL A 106 18.38 2.95 2.40
CA VAL A 106 18.89 2.43 3.68
C VAL A 106 17.96 2.86 4.83
N ASN A 107 17.55 4.13 4.87
CA ASN A 107 16.61 4.63 5.88
C ASN A 107 15.25 3.95 5.75
N LEU A 108 14.70 3.84 4.53
CA LEU A 108 13.43 3.18 4.26
C LEU A 108 13.43 1.72 4.74
N TYR A 109 14.54 0.99 4.54
CA TYR A 109 14.71 -0.37 5.03
C TYR A 109 14.77 -0.45 6.57
N ALA A 110 15.51 0.47 7.19
CA ALA A 110 15.64 0.55 8.65
C ALA A 110 14.29 0.88 9.30
N ASP A 111 13.55 1.85 8.75
CA ASP A 111 12.22 2.26 9.22
C ASP A 111 11.21 1.12 9.08
N ALA A 112 11.25 0.36 7.98
CA ALA A 112 10.43 -0.83 7.79
C ALA A 112 10.71 -1.91 8.85
N CYS A 113 11.98 -2.13 9.21
CA CYS A 113 12.32 -3.05 10.30
C CYS A 113 11.79 -2.55 11.65
N THR A 114 12.00 -1.27 11.96
CA THR A 114 11.52 -0.64 13.20
C THR A 114 9.99 -0.72 13.31
N MET A 115 9.27 -0.53 12.21
CA MET A 115 7.80 -0.64 12.17
C MET A 115 7.32 -2.04 12.57
N ILE A 116 7.99 -3.09 12.08
CA ILE A 116 7.62 -4.47 12.38
C ILE A 116 7.99 -4.84 13.83
N GLU A 117 9.14 -4.39 14.31
CA GLU A 117 9.55 -4.58 15.71
C GLU A 117 8.56 -3.91 16.67
N LEU A 118 8.12 -2.70 16.35
CA LEU A 118 7.11 -1.98 17.13
C LEU A 118 5.74 -2.67 17.08
N ALA A 119 5.32 -3.16 15.91
CA ALA A 119 4.11 -3.95 15.77
C ALA A 119 4.17 -5.26 16.60
N GLN A 120 5.33 -5.91 16.62
CA GLN A 120 5.54 -7.10 17.45
C GLN A 120 5.46 -6.79 18.94
N GLN A 121 6.01 -5.65 19.38
CA GLN A 121 5.93 -5.22 20.76
C GLN A 121 4.48 -4.88 21.16
N LEU A 122 3.75 -4.15 20.30
CA LEU A 122 2.33 -3.88 20.49
C LEU A 122 1.48 -5.16 20.56
N ASP A 123 1.80 -6.16 19.75
CA ASP A 123 1.14 -7.46 19.83
C ASP A 123 1.39 -8.17 21.17
N GLN A 124 2.60 -8.05 21.72
CA GLN A 124 2.94 -8.67 23.02
C GLN A 124 2.33 -7.95 24.21
N GLU A 125 2.17 -6.63 24.13
CA GLU A 125 1.69 -5.81 25.26
C GLU A 125 0.19 -5.52 25.23
N GLN A 126 -0.42 -5.48 24.03
CA GLN A 126 -1.78 -4.96 23.81
C GLN A 126 -2.62 -5.80 22.84
N ASP A 127 -2.12 -6.99 22.44
CA ASP A 127 -2.83 -7.91 21.54
C ASP A 127 -3.31 -7.23 20.23
N ILE A 128 -2.46 -6.37 19.65
CA ILE A 128 -2.82 -5.59 18.46
C ILE A 128 -3.23 -6.45 17.26
N CYS A 129 -2.83 -7.73 17.18
CA CYS A 129 -3.33 -8.62 16.13
C CYS A 129 -4.79 -9.01 16.31
N GLU A 130 -5.32 -9.03 17.54
CA GLU A 130 -6.72 -9.38 17.83
C GLU A 130 -7.66 -8.19 17.57
N TYR A 131 -7.23 -6.97 17.93
CA TYR A 131 -8.07 -5.77 17.88
C TYR A 131 -7.66 -4.76 16.81
N GLY A 132 -6.54 -4.99 16.12
CA GLY A 132 -5.98 -4.07 15.14
C GLY A 132 -6.83 -3.96 13.88
N SER A 133 -6.97 -2.72 13.38
CA SER A 133 -7.66 -2.47 12.12
C SER A 133 -6.97 -3.13 10.92
N THR A 134 -7.71 -3.30 9.83
CA THR A 134 -7.13 -3.73 8.53
C THR A 134 -6.03 -2.78 8.05
N ASN A 135 -6.09 -1.48 8.38
CA ASN A 135 -5.02 -0.53 8.02
C ASN A 135 -3.69 -0.85 8.73
N THR A 136 -3.76 -1.33 9.97
CA THR A 136 -2.60 -1.84 10.71
C THR A 136 -1.98 -3.03 9.98
N ASN A 137 -2.82 -3.95 9.51
CA ASN A 137 -2.41 -5.09 8.70
C ASN A 137 -1.67 -4.66 7.43
N MET A 138 -2.26 -3.72 6.68
CA MET A 138 -1.65 -3.21 5.46
C MET A 138 -0.26 -2.63 5.73
N THR A 139 -0.09 -1.91 6.84
CA THR A 139 1.17 -1.22 7.17
C THR A 139 2.34 -2.17 7.35
N TRP A 140 2.20 -3.25 8.12
CA TRP A 140 3.33 -4.19 8.25
C TRP A 140 3.55 -5.03 6.99
N ASN A 141 2.52 -5.20 6.14
CA ASN A 141 2.68 -5.80 4.82
C ASN A 141 3.48 -4.88 3.87
N LEU A 142 3.27 -3.56 3.95
CA LEU A 142 4.13 -2.56 3.30
C LEU A 142 5.57 -2.67 3.76
N ALA A 143 5.80 -2.71 5.07
CA ALA A 143 7.13 -2.88 5.64
C ALA A 143 7.81 -4.18 5.14
N ALA A 144 7.09 -5.30 5.11
CA ALA A 144 7.61 -6.57 4.58
C ALA A 144 7.96 -6.48 3.08
N CYS A 145 7.12 -5.84 2.26
CA CYS A 145 7.40 -5.64 0.84
C CYS A 145 8.63 -4.75 0.63
N ILE A 146 8.78 -3.67 1.41
CA ILE A 146 9.97 -2.82 1.40
C ILE A 146 11.22 -3.65 1.74
N ILE A 147 11.19 -4.43 2.82
CA ILE A 147 12.31 -5.28 3.22
C ILE A 147 12.67 -6.27 2.12
N LEU A 148 11.68 -6.87 1.46
CA LEU A 148 11.89 -7.80 0.36
C LEU A 148 12.57 -7.13 -0.84
N ARG A 149 12.04 -5.98 -1.27
CA ARG A 149 12.47 -5.30 -2.50
C ARG A 149 13.79 -4.57 -2.31
N VAL A 150 13.94 -3.80 -1.23
CA VAL A 150 15.18 -3.08 -0.90
C VAL A 150 16.26 -4.05 -0.41
N GLY A 151 15.90 -5.09 0.35
CA GLY A 151 16.86 -6.11 0.79
C GLY A 151 17.54 -6.88 -0.36
N LYS A 152 16.94 -6.85 -1.56
CA LYS A 152 17.46 -7.51 -2.77
C LYS A 152 18.01 -6.50 -3.80
N SER A 153 18.10 -5.22 -3.48
CA SER A 153 18.58 -4.17 -4.40
C SER A 153 20.09 -3.96 -4.35
N HIS A 154 20.59 -2.98 -5.11
CA HIS A 154 22.00 -2.62 -5.17
C HIS A 154 22.58 -2.14 -3.82
N VAL A 155 21.75 -1.61 -2.91
CA VAL A 155 22.20 -1.16 -1.58
C VAL A 155 22.33 -2.29 -0.54
N ARG A 156 22.07 -3.55 -0.92
CA ARG A 156 22.04 -4.71 -0.01
C ARG A 156 23.24 -4.80 0.94
N ASN A 157 24.45 -4.48 0.46
CA ASN A 157 25.67 -4.57 1.26
C ASN A 157 25.75 -3.55 2.41
N SER A 158 24.93 -2.50 2.35
CA SER A 158 24.81 -1.46 3.38
C SER A 158 23.70 -1.75 4.39
N LEU A 159 22.98 -2.88 4.27
CA LEU A 159 21.82 -3.22 5.08
C LEU A 159 22.14 -4.29 6.13
N ASP A 160 21.47 -4.21 7.28
CA ASP A 160 21.36 -5.35 8.20
C ASP A 160 20.33 -6.36 7.67
N VAL A 161 20.78 -7.19 6.74
CA VAL A 161 19.94 -8.22 6.09
C VAL A 161 19.39 -9.23 7.10
N ARG A 162 20.11 -9.50 8.20
CA ARG A 162 19.64 -10.45 9.22
C ARG A 162 18.46 -9.88 9.99
N ARG A 163 18.54 -8.60 10.39
CA ARG A 163 17.42 -7.89 11.03
C ARG A 163 16.20 -7.87 10.13
N GLY A 164 16.34 -7.49 8.86
CA GLY A 164 15.18 -7.45 7.97
C GLY A 164 14.61 -8.84 7.65
N GLN A 165 15.44 -9.88 7.50
CA GLN A 165 14.94 -11.26 7.38
C GLN A 165 14.09 -11.65 8.60
N LYS A 166 14.59 -11.39 9.82
CA LYS A 166 13.83 -11.64 11.04
C LYS A 166 12.50 -10.89 11.03
N CYS A 167 12.52 -9.60 10.70
CA CYS A 167 11.30 -8.77 10.60
C CYS A 167 10.31 -9.31 9.57
N TYR A 168 10.78 -9.71 8.38
CA TYR A 168 9.92 -10.30 7.35
C TYR A 168 9.13 -11.51 7.84
N PHE A 169 9.80 -12.43 8.56
CA PHE A 169 9.13 -13.61 9.14
C PHE A 169 8.27 -13.28 10.36
N ILE A 170 8.59 -12.23 11.12
CA ILE A 170 7.69 -11.69 12.15
C ILE A 170 6.38 -11.23 11.51
N THR A 171 6.42 -10.50 10.40
CA THR A 171 5.21 -10.06 9.69
C THR A 171 4.32 -11.23 9.24
N ILE A 172 4.92 -12.33 8.77
CA ILE A 172 4.17 -13.55 8.44
C ILE A 172 3.44 -14.08 9.68
N ASN A 173 4.09 -14.07 10.85
CA ASN A 173 3.46 -14.52 12.09
C ASN A 173 2.40 -13.55 12.62
N LEU A 174 2.58 -12.24 12.48
CA LEU A 174 1.56 -11.23 12.81
C LEU A 174 0.31 -11.43 11.95
N ASN A 175 0.47 -11.64 10.64
CA ASN A 175 -0.65 -11.96 9.75
C ASN A 175 -1.37 -13.27 10.14
N LYS A 176 -0.63 -14.32 10.54
CA LYS A 176 -1.25 -15.56 11.05
C LYS A 176 -2.10 -15.33 12.30
N LYS A 177 -1.61 -14.50 13.22
CA LYS A 177 -2.33 -14.17 14.46
C LYS A 177 -3.57 -13.31 14.20
N GLN A 178 -3.50 -12.37 13.25
CA GLN A 178 -4.62 -11.51 12.91
C GLN A 178 -5.70 -12.22 12.08
N SER A 179 -5.38 -13.36 11.46
CA SER A 179 -6.36 -14.13 10.71
C SER A 179 -7.44 -14.69 11.63
N VAL A 180 -8.69 -14.33 11.36
CA VAL A 180 -9.88 -14.78 12.09
C VAL A 180 -10.51 -16.01 11.45
N ARG A 181 -10.20 -16.26 10.17
CA ARG A 181 -10.72 -17.42 9.42
C ARG A 181 -9.79 -17.80 8.28
N SER A 182 -9.93 -19.04 7.83
CA SER A 182 -9.28 -19.50 6.61
C SER A 182 -9.62 -18.56 5.46
N ASP A 183 -8.59 -18.21 4.69
CA ASP A 183 -8.74 -17.47 3.43
C ASP A 183 -9.19 -16.00 3.55
N ASP A 184 -9.13 -15.42 4.76
CA ASP A 184 -9.22 -13.96 4.92
C ASP A 184 -7.96 -13.23 4.41
N ILE A 185 -8.00 -11.89 4.48
CA ILE A 185 -6.92 -11.02 4.00
C ILE A 185 -5.58 -11.37 4.68
N ALA A 186 -5.57 -11.64 5.98
CA ALA A 186 -4.35 -11.91 6.74
C ALA A 186 -3.81 -13.33 6.48
N SER A 187 -4.69 -14.34 6.37
CA SER A 187 -4.35 -15.69 5.92
C SER A 187 -3.74 -15.67 4.52
N ARG A 188 -4.32 -14.91 3.59
CA ARG A 188 -3.78 -14.77 2.22
C ARG A 188 -2.45 -14.03 2.22
N ALA A 189 -2.31 -12.95 2.98
CA ALA A 189 -1.04 -12.24 3.13
C ALA A 189 0.07 -13.16 3.65
N THR A 190 -0.24 -14.04 4.60
CA THR A 190 0.68 -15.08 5.10
C THR A 190 1.21 -15.96 3.97
N MET A 191 0.31 -16.48 3.13
CA MET A 191 0.68 -17.33 1.99
C MET A 191 1.53 -16.57 0.97
N ILE A 192 1.07 -15.38 0.58
CA ILE A 192 1.73 -14.53 -0.43
C ILE A 192 3.15 -14.20 0.00
N LEU A 193 3.33 -13.66 1.22
CA LEU A 193 4.65 -13.30 1.74
C LEU A 193 5.57 -14.53 1.86
N SER A 194 5.04 -15.68 2.28
CA SER A 194 5.83 -16.92 2.38
C SER A 194 6.41 -17.33 1.02
N GLN A 195 5.63 -17.23 -0.05
CA GLN A 195 6.06 -17.58 -1.41
C GLN A 195 6.98 -16.51 -2.01
N LEU A 196 6.66 -15.23 -1.80
CA LEU A 196 7.43 -14.09 -2.30
C LEU A 196 8.85 -14.02 -1.75
N TRP A 197 9.09 -14.50 -0.52
CA TRP A 197 10.45 -14.55 0.05
C TRP A 197 11.43 -15.27 -0.88
N THR A 198 10.99 -16.39 -1.45
CA THR A 198 11.79 -17.25 -2.35
C THR A 198 11.66 -16.90 -3.83
N SER A 199 10.78 -15.97 -4.18
CA SER A 199 10.56 -15.54 -5.57
C SER A 199 11.83 -14.97 -6.21
N LYS A 200 12.05 -15.37 -7.47
CA LYS A 200 13.07 -14.79 -8.36
C LYS A 200 12.47 -13.77 -9.33
N VAL A 201 11.15 -13.71 -9.45
CA VAL A 201 10.45 -12.75 -10.32
C VAL A 201 10.50 -11.34 -9.71
N VAL A 202 10.37 -11.21 -8.37
CA VAL A 202 10.39 -9.92 -7.67
C VAL A 202 11.71 -9.14 -7.71
N ILE A 203 12.76 -9.72 -8.30
CA ILE A 203 14.07 -9.07 -8.45
C ILE A 203 14.41 -8.72 -9.90
N LYS A 204 13.50 -8.97 -10.84
CA LYS A 204 13.76 -8.80 -12.27
C LYS A 204 12.74 -7.89 -12.93
N GLN A 205 13.22 -7.20 -13.96
CA GLN A 205 12.40 -6.51 -14.94
C GLN A 205 11.80 -7.51 -15.95
N PRO A 206 10.85 -7.08 -16.81
CA PRO A 206 10.24 -7.95 -17.83
C PRO A 206 11.25 -8.53 -18.83
N ASP A 207 12.36 -7.82 -19.07
CA ASP A 207 13.48 -8.25 -19.94
C ASP A 207 14.49 -9.18 -19.22
N ASP A 208 14.14 -9.68 -18.03
CA ASP A 208 14.98 -10.51 -17.16
C ASP A 208 16.19 -9.79 -16.54
N THR A 209 16.33 -8.47 -16.73
CA THR A 209 17.42 -7.70 -16.09
C THR A 209 17.18 -7.55 -14.58
N PRO A 210 18.23 -7.63 -13.74
CA PRO A 210 18.10 -7.54 -12.30
C PRO A 210 17.84 -6.10 -11.85
N ASP A 211 16.62 -5.81 -11.39
CA ASP A 211 16.27 -4.58 -10.69
C ASP A 211 15.09 -4.84 -9.74
N SER A 212 15.39 -5.08 -8.46
CA SER A 212 14.37 -5.29 -7.45
C SER A 212 13.68 -4.01 -7.00
N LEU A 213 14.01 -2.82 -7.50
CA LEU A 213 13.31 -1.58 -7.14
C LEU A 213 12.37 -1.11 -8.25
N TRP A 214 12.45 -1.71 -9.44
CA TRP A 214 11.57 -1.38 -10.54
C TRP A 214 10.12 -1.79 -10.27
N LEU A 215 9.21 -0.82 -10.26
CA LEU A 215 7.77 -1.05 -10.07
C LEU A 215 7.01 -0.91 -11.40
N ARG A 216 6.06 -1.82 -11.65
CA ARG A 216 5.01 -1.70 -12.69
C ARG A 216 3.89 -0.81 -12.21
N CYS A 217 3.37 -1.11 -11.02
CA CYS A 217 2.37 -0.28 -10.36
C CYS A 217 3.05 0.96 -9.78
N ARG A 218 2.62 2.16 -10.19
CA ARG A 218 3.16 3.46 -9.71
C ARG A 218 2.09 4.50 -9.37
N ASN A 219 0.82 4.11 -9.43
CA ASN A 219 -0.34 4.99 -9.30
C ASN A 219 -0.98 4.95 -7.90
N ARG A 220 -0.30 4.39 -6.90
CA ARG A 220 -0.82 4.17 -5.54
C ARG A 220 0.08 4.75 -4.45
N LEU A 221 0.88 5.77 -4.79
CA LEU A 221 1.80 6.40 -3.84
C LEU A 221 2.72 5.34 -3.20
N GLY A 222 2.96 5.41 -1.89
CA GLY A 222 3.77 4.44 -1.16
C GLY A 222 3.25 3.00 -1.21
N TRP A 223 1.95 2.79 -1.44
CA TRP A 223 1.37 1.46 -1.55
C TRP A 223 1.70 0.75 -2.86
N SER A 224 2.20 1.48 -3.86
CA SER A 224 2.60 0.95 -5.16
C SER A 224 3.48 -0.30 -5.05
N VAL A 225 4.43 -0.32 -4.11
CA VAL A 225 5.33 -1.47 -3.89
C VAL A 225 4.60 -2.74 -3.44
N VAL A 226 3.54 -2.61 -2.64
CA VAL A 226 2.76 -3.77 -2.15
C VAL A 226 1.94 -4.35 -3.28
N PHE A 227 1.24 -3.50 -4.02
CA PHE A 227 0.44 -3.91 -5.16
C PHE A 227 1.30 -4.54 -6.24
N ASP A 228 2.49 -4.00 -6.50
CA ASP A 228 3.46 -4.58 -7.42
C ASP A 228 3.91 -5.98 -6.96
N CYS A 229 4.27 -6.15 -5.68
CA CYS A 229 4.63 -7.46 -5.13
C CYS A 229 3.50 -8.49 -5.28
N PHE A 230 2.26 -8.11 -4.97
CA PHE A 230 1.11 -9.00 -5.06
C PHE A 230 0.77 -9.33 -6.51
N TRP A 231 0.97 -8.37 -7.41
CA TRP A 231 0.79 -8.59 -8.83
C TRP A 231 1.82 -9.61 -9.37
N LEU A 232 3.10 -9.43 -9.04
CA LEU A 232 4.16 -10.37 -9.41
C LEU A 232 3.93 -11.76 -8.82
N TRP A 233 3.40 -11.82 -7.59
CA TRP A 233 2.98 -13.09 -6.99
C TRP A 233 1.88 -13.80 -7.80
N ARG A 234 0.85 -13.07 -8.25
CA ARG A 234 -0.22 -13.65 -9.09
C ARG A 234 0.31 -14.13 -10.43
N GLN A 235 1.27 -13.41 -11.01
CA GLN A 235 1.91 -13.84 -12.25
C GLN A 235 2.71 -15.13 -12.05
N GLU A 236 3.55 -15.20 -11.01
CA GLU A 236 4.44 -16.35 -10.78
C GLU A 236 3.70 -17.59 -10.28
N PHE A 237 2.76 -17.44 -9.34
CA PHE A 237 2.11 -18.55 -8.64
C PHE A 237 0.66 -18.77 -9.05
N GLY A 238 -0.01 -17.75 -9.60
CA GLY A 238 -1.41 -17.81 -10.04
C GLY A 238 -1.61 -17.95 -11.55
N GLY A 239 -0.55 -17.85 -12.35
CA GLY A 239 -0.62 -17.95 -13.81
C GLY A 239 -1.40 -16.83 -14.50
N GLN A 240 -1.62 -15.70 -13.83
CA GLN A 240 -2.38 -14.58 -14.41
C GLN A 240 -1.48 -13.67 -15.26
N PRO A 241 -1.94 -13.24 -16.45
CA PRO A 241 -1.19 -12.35 -17.34
C PRO A 241 -1.13 -10.93 -16.76
N ASN A 242 -0.05 -10.20 -17.03
CA ASN A 242 0.16 -8.86 -16.47
C ASN A 242 -0.76 -7.81 -17.13
N PRO A 243 -1.60 -7.07 -16.38
CA PRO A 243 -2.54 -6.10 -16.92
C PRO A 243 -1.81 -4.86 -17.44
N TYR A 244 -0.52 -4.69 -17.12
CA TYR A 244 0.29 -3.58 -17.57
C TYR A 244 1.07 -3.87 -18.86
N ASP A 245 1.06 -5.11 -19.38
CA ASP A 245 1.83 -5.48 -20.59
C ASP A 245 1.44 -4.62 -21.80
N ALA A 246 0.15 -4.31 -21.97
CA ALA A 246 -0.34 -3.50 -23.09
C ALA A 246 0.19 -2.05 -23.11
N ILE A 247 0.58 -1.50 -21.95
CA ILE A 247 1.11 -0.13 -21.82
C ILE A 247 2.63 -0.11 -22.10
N GLU A 248 3.32 -1.21 -21.82
CA GLU A 248 4.75 -1.37 -22.08
C GLU A 248 5.02 -1.62 -23.58
N ASP A 249 4.12 -2.31 -24.26
CA ASP A 249 4.18 -2.57 -25.71
C ASP A 249 3.91 -1.32 -26.58
N GLU A 250 3.06 -0.39 -26.15
CA GLU A 250 2.82 0.87 -26.91
C GLU A 250 4.06 1.78 -26.96
N LYS A 251 4.93 1.72 -25.94
CA LYS A 251 6.19 2.49 -25.93
C LYS A 251 7.30 1.83 -26.74
N THR A 252 7.20 0.53 -27.01
CA THR A 252 8.21 -0.23 -27.76
C THR A 252 7.78 -0.55 -29.20
N SER A 253 6.49 -0.47 -29.53
CA SER A 253 5.96 -0.75 -30.86
C SER A 253 5.59 0.50 -31.66
N SER A 254 6.61 1.18 -32.17
CA SER A 254 6.48 1.98 -33.41
C SER A 254 6.75 1.13 -34.66
N ARG A 255 6.31 -0.14 -34.65
CA ARG A 255 6.36 -0.97 -35.85
C ARG A 255 5.21 -1.97 -35.88
N ALA A 256 4.17 -1.58 -36.59
CA ALA A 256 2.94 -2.32 -36.83
C ALA A 256 3.17 -3.77 -37.29
N SER A 257 2.37 -4.68 -36.75
CA SER A 257 1.80 -5.78 -37.53
C SER A 257 0.41 -6.12 -36.98
N SER A 258 -0.61 -5.92 -37.82
CA SER A 258 -1.98 -6.33 -37.55
C SER A 258 -2.06 -7.85 -37.41
N ALA A 259 -2.40 -8.33 -36.22
CA ALA A 259 -2.94 -9.67 -36.04
C ALA A 259 -4.43 -9.54 -35.73
N VAL A 260 -5.25 -9.87 -36.72
CA VAL A 260 -6.72 -10.02 -36.58
C VAL A 260 -6.97 -11.27 -35.73
N LEU A 261 -7.58 -11.11 -34.56
CA LEU A 261 -8.10 -12.23 -33.78
C LEU A 261 -9.58 -12.44 -34.12
N THR A 262 -9.88 -13.55 -34.78
CA THR A 262 -11.24 -14.09 -34.94
C THR A 262 -11.68 -14.80 -33.66
N SER A 263 -12.82 -14.40 -33.10
CA SER A 263 -13.50 -15.07 -31.98
C SER A 263 -14.18 -16.38 -32.42
N PRO A 264 -14.34 -17.38 -31.54
CA PRO A 264 -15.67 -17.55 -30.95
C PRO A 264 -15.70 -18.00 -29.46
N GLY A 265 -16.63 -17.42 -28.69
CA GLY A 265 -17.46 -18.15 -27.71
C GLY A 265 -17.23 -17.90 -26.22
N ASN A 266 -18.05 -17.00 -25.65
CA ASN A 266 -18.40 -16.76 -24.25
C ASN A 266 -17.41 -16.06 -23.28
N ASP A 267 -17.88 -14.87 -22.87
CA ASP A 267 -17.78 -14.23 -21.56
C ASP A 267 -16.41 -13.90 -20.97
N CYS A 268 -15.90 -12.74 -21.37
CA CYS A 268 -15.61 -11.65 -20.43
C CYS A 268 -15.44 -10.36 -21.26
N MET A 269 -16.22 -9.34 -20.93
CA MET A 269 -16.12 -8.00 -21.53
C MET A 269 -14.74 -7.41 -21.23
N MET A 270 -13.75 -7.70 -22.06
CA MET A 270 -12.46 -7.02 -22.09
C MET A 270 -12.37 -6.26 -23.40
N GLY A 271 -13.06 -5.13 -23.43
CA GLY A 271 -13.04 -4.17 -24.52
C GLY A 271 -12.54 -2.82 -24.04
N ILE A 272 -11.46 -2.37 -24.67
CA ILE A 272 -11.22 -0.99 -25.10
C ILE A 272 -10.58 -0.04 -24.08
N GLY A 273 -9.42 0.49 -24.49
CA GLY A 273 -9.18 1.92 -24.73
C GLY A 273 -9.86 2.94 -23.81
N TRP A 274 -9.02 3.74 -23.19
CA TRP A 274 -9.33 4.92 -22.39
C TRP A 274 -10.38 5.84 -23.04
N THR A 275 -11.58 5.87 -22.48
CA THR A 275 -12.53 6.98 -22.65
C THR A 275 -12.93 7.52 -21.27
N PRO A 276 -13.16 8.84 -21.12
CA PRO A 276 -13.47 9.47 -19.83
C PRO A 276 -14.70 8.93 -19.09
N ASP A 277 -15.55 8.17 -19.79
CA ASP A 277 -16.80 7.60 -19.27
C ASP A 277 -16.62 6.20 -18.65
N THR A 278 -15.42 5.60 -18.71
CA THR A 278 -15.12 4.42 -17.89
C THR A 278 -14.82 4.90 -16.47
N VAL A 279 -15.84 4.89 -15.61
CA VAL A 279 -15.69 4.95 -14.16
C VAL A 279 -14.59 3.96 -13.81
N PHE A 280 -13.51 4.44 -13.20
CA PHE A 280 -12.48 3.57 -12.62
C PHE A 280 -13.22 2.52 -11.81
N GLN A 281 -13.25 1.27 -12.28
CA GLN A 281 -13.45 0.17 -11.36
C GLN A 281 -12.25 0.28 -10.45
N ASP A 282 -12.46 0.92 -9.30
CA ASP A 282 -11.50 0.95 -8.24
C ASP A 282 -10.98 -0.47 -8.17
N PHE A 283 -9.71 -0.65 -8.46
CA PHE A 283 -8.95 -1.81 -8.04
C PHE A 283 -8.86 -1.67 -6.51
N GLN A 284 -10.01 -1.71 -5.84
CA GLN A 284 -10.34 -2.51 -4.71
C GLN A 284 -9.10 -3.34 -4.35
N TRP A 285 -8.38 -2.91 -3.30
CA TRP A 285 -7.55 -3.81 -2.52
C TRP A 285 -8.32 -5.11 -2.45
N PRO A 286 -7.84 -6.20 -3.07
CA PRO A 286 -8.70 -7.18 -3.73
C PRO A 286 -9.99 -7.33 -2.94
N VAL A 287 -11.05 -6.64 -3.36
CA VAL A 287 -12.30 -6.71 -2.61
C VAL A 287 -12.78 -8.08 -2.99
N PHE A 288 -12.61 -8.97 -2.03
CA PHE A 288 -13.07 -10.35 -2.07
C PHE A 288 -14.58 -10.29 -1.83
N ASP A 289 -15.30 -9.74 -2.81
CA ASP A 289 -16.68 -9.21 -2.77
C ASP A 289 -17.78 -10.26 -2.60
N GLU A 290 -17.52 -11.34 -1.86
CA GLU A 290 -18.60 -12.17 -1.29
C GLU A 290 -19.10 -11.62 0.05
N PHE A 291 -18.44 -10.61 0.63
CA PHE A 291 -18.65 -10.26 2.05
C PHE A 291 -19.63 -9.13 2.36
N LEU A 292 -20.11 -8.37 1.37
CA LEU A 292 -20.98 -7.21 1.64
C LEU A 292 -22.42 -7.33 1.15
N TYR A 293 -22.77 -8.34 0.34
CA TYR A 293 -24.14 -8.49 -0.18
C TYR A 293 -24.88 -9.74 0.29
N ASP A 294 -24.19 -10.79 0.74
CA ASP A 294 -24.86 -11.99 1.23
C ASP A 294 -25.03 -11.96 2.75
N GLY A 295 -26.13 -11.37 3.24
CA GLY A 295 -26.60 -11.72 4.58
C GLY A 295 -27.43 -10.70 5.36
N TRP A 296 -27.66 -9.48 4.87
CA TRP A 296 -28.36 -8.44 5.65
C TRP A 296 -29.72 -7.98 5.10
N ALA A 297 -30.33 -8.77 4.22
CA ALA A 297 -31.78 -8.67 3.97
C ALA A 297 -32.47 -9.93 4.51
N GLY A 298 -32.83 -9.89 5.80
CA GLY A 298 -33.86 -10.77 6.33
C GLY A 298 -35.18 -10.51 5.58
N GLY A 299 -35.74 -11.55 4.98
CA GLY A 299 -36.98 -11.41 4.21
C GLY A 299 -37.52 -12.74 3.72
N SER A 300 -38.01 -13.54 4.68
CA SER A 300 -39.12 -14.51 4.55
C SER A 300 -39.33 -15.21 3.21
N GLY A 301 -39.15 -16.53 3.23
CA GLY A 301 -39.58 -17.40 2.15
C GLY A 301 -41.10 -17.34 1.93
N THR A 302 -41.48 -17.45 0.66
CA THR A 302 -42.73 -18.05 0.20
C THR A 302 -42.49 -18.62 -1.20
N ASN A 303 -42.54 -19.95 -1.31
CA ASN A 303 -42.87 -20.57 -2.59
C ASN A 303 -44.30 -20.17 -2.96
N PRO A 304 -44.59 -20.01 -4.26
CA PRO A 304 -45.68 -20.82 -4.78
C PRO A 304 -45.35 -21.46 -6.13
N THR A 305 -45.69 -22.74 -6.21
CA THR A 305 -46.15 -23.46 -7.41
C THR A 305 -47.04 -22.60 -8.30
N LEU A 306 -46.94 -22.79 -9.61
CA LEU A 306 -48.09 -22.89 -10.52
C LEU A 306 -47.67 -23.53 -11.85
N THR A 307 -48.28 -24.70 -12.09
CA THR A 307 -48.77 -25.28 -13.36
C THR A 307 -47.97 -25.13 -14.64
#